data_AF-A0A2M7F8P1-F1
#
_entry.id   AF-A0A2M7F8P1-F1
#
_cell.length_a   1.000
_cell.length_b   1.000
_cell.length_c   1.000
_cell.angle_alpha   90.00
_cell.angle_beta   90.00
_cell.angle_gamma   90.00
#
_symmetry.space_group_name_H-M   'P 1'
#
loop_
_entity.id
_entity.type
_entity.pdbx_description
1 polymer ?
#
loop_
_entity_poly.entity_id
_entity_poly.type
_entity_poly.pdbx_seq_one_letter_code
_entity_poly.pdbx_strand_id
1 'polypeptide(L)'
;RPERMRELVDAHREKKVVVIDEVQKAPELLEVVHSLIEEKRGVQFVLTGSSARKLKRTGVTLLAERVRMKRMHPFVAAELGKNFDLNHALQHGLIPVVLDSAQPAASLNAYIDLYIREEVRMEGLTRNIGNFSRFLEALSFSHGSVLNISNISRDCQVQRKLAEGYLHILEDLLLAFRVPVFTRKAKRAVSRHPKFYFFDAGVYS
;
A
#
# COMPACT_ATOMS: atom_id res chain seq x y z
N ARG A 1 -17.06 20.55 2.99
CA ARG A 1 -18.39 20.30 2.39
C ARG A 1 -18.17 19.92 0.94
N PRO A 2 -18.73 18.81 0.45
CA PRO A 2 -18.52 18.33 -0.92
C PRO A 2 -18.88 19.35 -2.00
N GLU A 3 -19.93 20.14 -1.76
CA GLU A 3 -20.43 21.18 -2.68
C GLU A 3 -19.36 22.21 -3.07
N ARG A 4 -18.46 22.57 -2.15
CA ARG A 4 -17.37 23.52 -2.41
C ARG A 4 -16.40 23.02 -3.48
N MET A 5 -16.24 21.71 -3.63
CA MET A 5 -15.41 21.14 -4.69
C MET A 5 -16.01 21.43 -6.07
N ARG A 6 -17.33 21.30 -6.22
CA ARG A 6 -18.02 21.61 -7.48
C ARG A 6 -17.85 23.09 -7.82
N GLU A 7 -18.08 23.98 -6.86
CA GLU A 7 -17.86 25.43 -7.04
C GLU A 7 -16.44 25.75 -7.51
N LEU A 8 -15.42 25.09 -6.92
CA LEU A 8 -14.02 25.28 -7.31
C LEU A 8 -13.75 24.82 -8.74
N VAL A 9 -14.30 23.67 -9.15
CA VAL A 9 -14.16 23.15 -10.51
C VAL A 9 -14.92 24.03 -11.51
N ASP A 10 -16.09 24.55 -11.13
CA ASP A 10 -16.88 25.48 -11.95
C ASP A 10 -16.23 26.86 -12.10
N ALA A 11 -15.53 27.33 -11.07
CA ALA A 11 -14.80 28.60 -11.12
C ALA A 11 -13.52 28.52 -11.99
N HIS A 12 -12.96 27.33 -12.18
CA HIS A 12 -11.69 27.11 -12.89
C HIS A 12 -11.85 26.20 -14.11
N ARG A 13 -12.82 26.51 -14.99
CA ARG A 13 -13.13 25.68 -16.19
C ARG A 13 -11.96 25.52 -17.17
N GLU A 14 -10.98 26.41 -17.11
CA GLU A 14 -9.76 26.31 -17.91
C GLU A 14 -8.82 25.18 -17.44
N LYS A 15 -8.95 24.73 -16.19
CA LYS A 15 -8.15 23.63 -15.64
C LYS A 15 -8.78 22.30 -16.04
N LYS A 16 -8.04 21.53 -16.85
CA LYS A 16 -8.46 20.18 -17.29
C LYS A 16 -8.09 19.07 -16.33
N VAL A 17 -7.30 19.35 -15.28
CA VAL A 17 -6.84 18.34 -14.31
C VAL A 17 -7.13 18.83 -12.90
N VAL A 18 -7.75 17.98 -12.09
CA VAL A 18 -8.02 18.23 -10.67
C VAL A 18 -7.39 17.09 -9.89
N VAL A 19 -6.51 17.44 -8.94
CA VAL A 19 -5.86 16.46 -8.05
C VAL A 19 -6.53 16.53 -6.69
N ILE A 20 -6.96 15.38 -6.18
CA ILE A 20 -7.48 15.21 -4.83
C ILE A 20 -6.51 14.30 -4.09
N ASP A 21 -5.80 14.89 -3.14
CA ASP A 21 -4.81 14.18 -2.36
C ASP A 21 -5.48 13.49 -1.15
N GLU A 22 -5.08 12.25 -0.86
CA GLU A 22 -5.57 11.44 0.25
C GLU A 22 -7.10 11.37 0.32
N VAL A 23 -7.75 11.08 -0.82
CA VAL A 23 -9.22 11.09 -0.95
C VAL A 23 -9.93 10.13 0.02
N GLN A 24 -9.23 9.12 0.57
CA GLN A 24 -9.76 8.28 1.65
C GLN A 24 -10.03 9.01 2.97
N LYS A 25 -9.47 10.22 3.16
CA LYS A 25 -9.79 11.10 4.30
C LYS A 25 -11.11 11.86 4.11
N ALA A 26 -11.59 11.98 2.87
CA ALA A 26 -12.84 12.64 2.50
C ALA A 26 -13.58 11.84 1.40
N PRO A 27 -14.02 10.60 1.69
CA PRO A 27 -14.63 9.71 0.71
C PRO A 27 -15.90 10.28 0.08
N GLU A 28 -16.60 11.19 0.77
CA GLU A 28 -17.79 11.88 0.26
C GLU A 28 -17.51 12.72 -1.01
N LEU A 29 -16.25 13.06 -1.29
CA LEU A 29 -15.88 13.75 -2.53
C LEU A 29 -16.00 12.84 -3.77
N LEU A 30 -16.01 11.52 -3.61
CA LEU A 30 -16.11 10.58 -4.73
C LEU A 30 -17.44 10.71 -5.48
N GLU A 31 -18.53 11.06 -4.78
CA GLU A 31 -19.84 11.30 -5.41
C GLU A 31 -19.82 12.56 -6.29
N VAL A 32 -19.15 13.61 -5.82
CA VAL A 32 -18.98 14.86 -6.59
C VAL A 32 -18.12 14.62 -7.81
N VAL A 33 -17.00 13.90 -7.66
CA VAL A 33 -16.13 13.48 -8.76
C VAL A 33 -16.93 12.69 -9.80
N HIS A 34 -17.71 11.70 -9.36
CA HIS A 34 -18.54 10.89 -10.25
C HIS A 34 -19.49 11.77 -11.07
N SER A 35 -20.24 12.65 -10.41
CA SER A 35 -21.17 13.55 -11.10
C SER A 35 -20.46 14.49 -12.09
N LEU A 36 -19.30 15.06 -11.74
CA LEU A 36 -18.54 15.93 -12.64
C LEU A 36 -17.99 15.18 -13.86
N ILE A 37 -17.64 13.90 -13.72
CA ILE A 37 -17.23 13.03 -14.84
C ILE A 37 -18.42 12.72 -15.76
N GLU A 38 -19.60 12.44 -15.20
CA GLU A 38 -20.83 12.18 -15.98
C GLU A 38 -21.24 13.35 -16.87
N GLU A 39 -20.96 14.57 -16.44
CA GLU A 39 -21.23 15.79 -17.22
C GLU A 39 -20.30 15.95 -18.44
N LYS A 40 -19.35 15.03 -18.67
CA LYS A 40 -18.47 14.97 -19.86
C LYS A 40 -17.74 16.28 -20.16
N ARG A 41 -17.38 17.03 -19.13
CA ARG A 41 -16.70 18.33 -19.23
C ARG A 41 -15.22 18.25 -19.67
N GLY A 42 -14.70 17.04 -19.91
CA GLY A 42 -13.30 16.83 -20.28
C GLY A 42 -12.29 17.06 -19.16
N VAL A 43 -12.75 17.06 -17.90
CA VAL A 43 -11.89 17.19 -16.71
C VAL A 43 -11.37 15.82 -16.30
N GLN A 44 -10.06 15.70 -16.12
CA GLN A 44 -9.40 14.53 -15.56
C GLN A 44 -9.24 14.70 -14.05
N PHE A 45 -9.70 13.70 -13.29
CA PHE A 45 -9.47 13.64 -11.85
C PHE A 45 -8.31 12.69 -11.54
N VAL A 46 -7.36 13.15 -10.72
CA VAL A 46 -6.28 12.34 -10.15
C VAL A 46 -6.58 12.20 -8.66
N LEU A 47 -6.83 10.97 -8.23
CA LEU A 47 -7.15 10.64 -6.85
C LEU A 47 -5.97 9.88 -6.27
N THR A 48 -5.35 10.41 -5.23
CA THR A 48 -4.26 9.72 -4.51
C THR A 48 -4.79 9.11 -3.22
N GLY A 49 -4.04 8.17 -2.66
CA GLY A 49 -4.31 7.64 -1.33
C GLY A 49 -3.27 6.65 -0.87
N SER A 50 -2.79 6.83 0.36
CA SER A 50 -1.90 5.90 1.06
C SER A 50 -2.48 4.49 1.21
N SER A 51 -3.80 4.38 1.47
CA SER A 51 -4.51 3.11 1.68
C SER A 51 -5.44 2.80 0.51
N ALA A 52 -5.03 1.85 -0.33
CA ALA A 52 -5.84 1.33 -1.43
C ALA A 52 -7.12 0.63 -0.92
N ARG A 53 -7.13 0.14 0.32
CA ARG A 53 -8.25 -0.58 0.92
C ARG A 53 -9.42 0.32 1.25
N LYS A 54 -9.17 1.46 1.92
CA LYS A 54 -10.21 2.44 2.26
C LYS A 54 -10.89 2.92 0.99
N LEU A 55 -10.13 3.17 -0.07
CA LEU A 55 -10.65 3.54 -1.39
C LEU A 55 -11.54 2.45 -1.98
N LYS A 56 -11.09 1.19 -1.99
CA LYS A 56 -11.89 0.06 -2.49
C LYS A 56 -13.21 -0.12 -1.74
N ARG A 57 -13.24 0.10 -0.43
CA ARG A 57 -14.45 -0.08 0.40
C ARG A 57 -15.44 1.08 0.29
N THR A 58 -14.97 2.31 0.08
CA THR A 58 -15.80 3.53 0.22
C THR A 58 -16.39 4.06 -1.09
N GLY A 59 -15.93 3.64 -2.28
CA GLY A 59 -16.57 4.17 -3.49
C GLY A 59 -15.97 3.81 -4.84
N VAL A 60 -14.95 2.95 -4.93
CA VAL A 60 -14.37 2.58 -6.25
C VAL A 60 -15.39 1.92 -7.19
N THR A 61 -16.45 1.29 -6.66
CA THR A 61 -17.57 0.78 -7.49
C THR A 61 -18.23 1.88 -8.32
N LEU A 62 -18.36 3.10 -7.77
CA LEU A 62 -18.99 4.23 -8.45
C LEU A 62 -18.19 4.72 -9.68
N LEU A 63 -16.91 4.40 -9.74
CA LEU A 63 -16.00 4.89 -10.78
C LEU A 63 -15.32 3.75 -11.57
N ALA A 64 -15.74 2.49 -11.35
CA ALA A 64 -14.98 1.29 -11.67
C ALA A 64 -14.56 1.18 -13.16
N GLU A 65 -15.42 1.59 -14.10
CA GLU A 65 -15.10 1.51 -15.54
C GLU A 65 -14.26 2.69 -16.05
N ARG A 66 -14.24 3.80 -15.30
CA ARG A 66 -13.62 5.09 -15.70
C ARG A 66 -12.32 5.38 -14.98
N VAL A 67 -12.03 4.62 -13.92
CA VAL A 67 -10.78 4.76 -13.17
C VAL A 67 -9.69 3.91 -13.79
N ARG A 68 -8.48 4.47 -13.82
CA ARG A 68 -7.25 3.75 -14.12
C ARG A 68 -6.43 3.70 -12.85
N MET A 69 -6.40 2.54 -12.20
CA MET A 69 -5.60 2.34 -11.00
C MET A 69 -4.12 2.27 -11.37
N LYS A 70 -3.32 3.11 -10.74
CA LYS A 70 -1.85 3.08 -10.80
C LYS A 70 -1.33 2.90 -9.38
N ARG A 71 -0.33 2.04 -9.21
CA ARG A 71 0.37 1.83 -7.95
C ARG A 71 1.77 2.40 -8.10
N MET A 72 2.19 3.19 -7.13
CA MET A 72 3.56 3.70 -7.05
C MET A 72 4.30 2.85 -6.03
N HIS A 73 5.39 2.24 -6.47
CA HIS A 73 6.30 1.49 -5.61
C HIS A 73 7.48 2.39 -5.22
N PRO A 74 8.32 1.97 -4.26
CA PRO A 74 9.67 2.51 -4.15
C PRO A 74 10.38 2.49 -5.50
N PHE A 75 11.44 3.30 -5.62
CA PHE A 75 12.21 3.31 -6.86
C PHE A 75 12.69 1.89 -7.21
N VAL A 76 12.69 1.56 -8.50
CA VAL A 76 13.38 0.37 -8.99
C VAL A 76 14.78 0.73 -9.44
N ALA A 77 15.71 -0.24 -9.41
CA ALA A 77 17.10 -0.03 -9.84
C ALA A 77 17.21 0.61 -11.24
N ALA A 78 16.29 0.27 -12.15
CA ALA A 78 16.24 0.84 -13.50
C ALA A 78 15.88 2.34 -13.53
N GLU A 79 15.09 2.84 -12.57
CA GLU A 79 14.74 4.27 -12.47
C GLU A 79 15.91 5.09 -11.94
N LEU A 80 16.71 4.51 -11.05
CA LEU A 80 17.89 5.16 -10.46
C LEU A 80 19.10 5.13 -11.41
N GLY A 81 19.20 4.11 -12.27
CA GLY A 81 20.26 4.00 -13.27
C GLY A 81 21.65 4.06 -12.63
N LYS A 82 22.42 5.11 -12.93
CA LYS A 82 23.78 5.30 -12.38
C LYS A 82 23.80 5.63 -10.89
N ASN A 83 22.68 6.08 -10.32
CA ASN A 83 22.56 6.41 -8.90
C ASN A 83 22.16 5.20 -8.05
N PHE A 84 21.94 4.03 -8.68
CA PHE A 84 21.62 2.81 -7.94
C PHE A 84 22.85 2.29 -7.20
N ASP A 85 22.73 2.16 -5.88
CA ASP A 85 23.69 1.47 -5.02
C ASP A 85 23.03 0.23 -4.41
N LEU A 86 23.59 -0.95 -4.74
CA LEU A 86 23.10 -2.23 -4.23
C LEU A 86 23.22 -2.34 -2.71
N ASN A 87 24.31 -1.84 -2.11
CA ASN A 87 24.50 -1.93 -0.66
C ASN A 87 23.48 -1.07 0.08
N HIS A 88 23.24 0.15 -0.40
CA HIS A 88 22.19 1.00 0.13
C HIS A 88 20.82 0.34 -0.02
N ALA A 89 20.51 -0.19 -1.21
CA ALA A 89 19.23 -0.84 -1.46
C ALA A 89 18.98 -2.03 -0.54
N LEU A 90 20.01 -2.84 -0.23
CA LEU A 90 19.90 -3.99 0.65
C LEU A 90 19.79 -3.62 2.14
N GLN A 91 20.38 -2.50 2.57
CA GLN A 91 20.42 -2.08 3.98
C GLN A 91 19.29 -1.11 4.36
N HIS A 92 18.85 -0.29 3.41
CA HIS A 92 17.94 0.83 3.67
C HIS A 92 16.77 0.88 2.70
N GLY A 93 16.81 0.07 1.64
CA GLY A 93 15.73 0.06 0.66
C GLY A 93 15.84 1.15 -0.39
N LEU A 94 14.74 1.36 -1.12
CA LEU A 94 14.64 2.34 -2.20
C LEU A 94 13.45 3.30 -2.04
N ILE A 95 12.96 3.46 -0.81
CA ILE A 95 11.91 4.41 -0.50
C ILE A 95 12.46 5.83 -0.72
N PRO A 96 11.78 6.70 -1.52
CA PRO A 96 12.33 8.02 -1.88
C PRO A 96 12.80 8.87 -0.69
N VAL A 97 11.99 8.95 0.37
CA VAL A 97 12.33 9.73 1.58
C VAL A 97 13.56 9.18 2.33
N VAL A 98 13.86 7.89 2.18
CA VAL A 98 15.04 7.25 2.78
C VAL A 98 16.27 7.43 1.91
N LEU A 99 16.11 7.27 0.59
CA LEU A 99 17.17 7.48 -0.40
C LEU A 99 17.72 8.91 -0.37
N ASP A 100 16.84 9.90 -0.25
CA ASP A 100 17.23 11.32 -0.26
C ASP A 100 17.73 11.82 1.12
N SER A 101 17.76 10.94 2.14
CA SER A 101 18.12 11.33 3.50
C SER A 101 19.63 11.31 3.74
N ALA A 102 20.12 12.30 4.49
CA ALA A 102 21.47 12.29 5.05
C ALA A 102 21.67 11.22 6.14
N GLN A 103 20.59 10.71 6.73
CA GLN A 103 20.60 9.65 7.75
C GLN A 103 19.59 8.54 7.38
N PRO A 104 19.89 7.69 6.39
CA PRO A 104 18.93 6.71 5.86
C PRO A 104 18.34 5.79 6.92
N ALA A 105 19.16 5.25 7.83
CA ALA A 105 18.70 4.37 8.91
C ALA A 105 17.70 5.05 9.86
N ALA A 106 17.96 6.31 10.25
CA ALA A 106 17.06 7.06 11.12
C ALA A 106 15.74 7.41 10.38
N SER A 107 15.83 7.79 9.10
CA SER A 107 14.65 8.08 8.27
C SER A 107 13.80 6.84 8.03
N LEU A 108 14.42 5.68 7.80
CA LEU A 108 13.74 4.40 7.63
C LEU A 108 13.01 3.99 8.92
N ASN A 109 13.68 4.06 10.08
CA ASN A 109 13.06 3.80 11.37
C ASN A 109 11.87 4.73 11.62
N ALA A 110 12.03 6.04 11.35
CA ALA A 110 10.95 7.00 11.48
C ALA A 110 9.78 6.69 10.52
N TYR A 111 10.06 6.27 9.28
CA TYR A 111 9.05 5.86 8.33
C TYR A 111 8.28 4.63 8.81
N ILE A 112 8.96 3.60 9.30
CA ILE A 112 8.33 2.39 9.85
C ILE A 112 7.49 2.73 11.09
N ASP A 113 8.04 3.51 12.01
CA ASP A 113 7.39 3.78 13.30
C ASP A 113 6.22 4.76 13.19
N LEU A 114 6.37 5.83 12.41
CA LEU A 114 5.31 6.82 12.25
C LEU A 114 4.27 6.33 11.26
N TYR A 115 4.67 5.98 10.05
CA TYR A 115 3.71 5.77 8.96
C TYR A 115 3.09 4.37 9.00
N ILE A 116 3.92 3.30 9.06
CA ILE A 116 3.40 1.93 8.99
C ILE A 116 2.55 1.61 10.22
N ARG A 117 3.03 1.96 11.43
CA ARG A 117 2.27 1.69 12.65
C ARG A 117 0.99 2.51 12.75
N GLU A 118 1.00 3.78 12.33
CA GLU A 118 -0.22 4.59 12.31
C GLU A 118 -1.24 4.07 11.29
N GLU A 119 -0.83 3.74 10.06
CA GLU A 119 -1.75 3.21 9.04
C GLU A 119 -2.36 1.87 9.46
N VAL A 120 -1.55 0.96 10.01
CA VAL A 120 -2.07 -0.32 10.53
C VAL A 120 -3.02 -0.10 11.71
N ARG A 121 -2.71 0.84 12.61
CA ARG A 121 -3.59 1.18 13.74
C ARG A 121 -4.92 1.76 13.23
N MET A 122 -4.88 2.65 12.24
CA MET A 122 -6.06 3.24 11.61
C MET A 122 -6.92 2.22 10.86
N GLU A 123 -6.33 1.15 10.32
CA GLU A 123 -7.06 0.03 9.69
C GLU A 123 -7.82 -0.85 10.71
N GLY A 124 -7.73 -0.54 12.02
CA GLY A 124 -8.71 -0.98 13.03
C GLY A 124 -8.67 -2.46 13.42
N LEU A 125 -7.60 -3.19 13.05
CA LEU A 125 -7.53 -4.64 13.24
C LEU A 125 -6.54 -5.11 14.33
N THR A 126 -5.71 -4.21 14.85
CA THR A 126 -4.76 -4.53 15.93
C THR A 126 -5.17 -3.79 17.19
N ARG A 127 -6.10 -4.35 17.97
CA ARG A 127 -6.36 -3.91 19.36
C ARG A 127 -5.10 -4.03 20.22
N ASN A 128 -4.15 -4.88 19.81
CA ASN A 128 -2.88 -5.11 20.47
C ASN A 128 -1.73 -4.83 19.48
N ILE A 129 -1.12 -3.65 19.60
CA ILE A 129 0.03 -3.22 18.79
C ILE A 129 1.22 -4.15 19.00
N GLY A 130 1.44 -4.65 20.23
CA GLY A 130 2.55 -5.57 20.53
C GLY A 130 2.44 -6.90 19.77
N ASN A 131 1.24 -7.44 19.59
CA ASN A 131 1.02 -8.63 18.76
C ASN A 131 1.37 -8.37 17.28
N PHE A 132 1.08 -7.17 16.78
CA PHE A 132 1.41 -6.82 15.41
C PHE A 132 2.91 -6.61 15.20
N SER A 133 3.60 -5.96 16.14
CA SER A 133 5.06 -5.80 16.09
C SER A 133 5.77 -7.16 16.05
N ARG A 134 5.40 -8.10 16.93
CA ARG A 134 5.94 -9.46 16.90
C ARG A 134 5.61 -10.20 15.61
N PHE A 135 4.42 -9.96 15.05
CA PHE A 135 4.05 -10.53 13.76
C PHE A 135 4.91 -9.98 12.62
N LEU A 136 5.16 -8.66 12.57
CA LEU A 136 6.05 -8.05 11.58
C LEU A 136 7.46 -8.62 11.67
N GLU A 137 7.98 -8.75 12.89
CA GLU A 137 9.28 -9.36 13.15
C GLU A 137 9.32 -10.83 12.69
N ALA A 138 8.35 -11.66 13.08
CA ALA A 138 8.29 -13.06 12.62
C ALA A 138 8.13 -13.18 11.09
N LEU A 139 7.41 -12.24 10.46
CA LEU A 139 7.19 -12.20 9.03
C LEU A 139 8.45 -11.75 8.26
N SER A 140 9.33 -10.94 8.86
CA SER A 140 10.61 -10.49 8.27
C SER A 140 11.45 -11.67 7.77
N PHE A 141 11.55 -12.73 8.57
CA PHE A 141 12.28 -13.96 8.23
C PHE A 141 11.66 -14.75 7.07
N SER A 142 10.42 -14.44 6.69
CA SER A 142 9.74 -15.05 5.55
C SER A 142 9.96 -14.28 4.24
N HIS A 143 10.69 -13.16 4.25
CA HIS A 143 10.98 -12.40 3.03
C HIS A 143 11.74 -13.26 2.00
N GLY A 144 11.23 -13.30 0.76
CA GLY A 144 11.81 -14.07 -0.34
C GLY A 144 11.61 -15.59 -0.25
N SER A 145 10.96 -16.09 0.80
CA SER A 145 10.79 -17.51 1.06
C SER A 145 9.33 -17.96 0.93
N VAL A 146 9.12 -19.28 1.02
CA VAL A 146 7.78 -19.88 0.94
C VAL A 146 7.05 -19.61 2.25
N LEU A 147 5.87 -18.99 2.15
CA LEU A 147 5.14 -18.50 3.30
C LEU A 147 4.51 -19.65 4.11
N ASN A 148 4.93 -19.79 5.36
CA ASN A 148 4.30 -20.71 6.32
C ASN A 148 3.65 -19.93 7.47
N ILE A 149 2.37 -19.61 7.30
CA ILE A 149 1.57 -18.89 8.29
C ILE A 149 1.51 -19.62 9.64
N SER A 150 1.56 -20.96 9.66
CA SER A 150 1.52 -21.69 10.93
C SER A 150 2.75 -21.43 11.77
N ASN A 151 3.94 -21.40 11.14
CA ASN A 151 5.19 -21.04 11.82
C ASN A 151 5.12 -19.60 12.34
N ILE A 152 4.79 -18.64 11.47
CA ILE A 152 4.67 -17.23 11.84
C ILE A 152 3.72 -17.05 13.02
N SER A 153 2.55 -17.70 13.01
CA SER A 153 1.56 -17.59 14.09
C SER A 153 2.08 -18.12 15.43
N ARG A 154 2.92 -19.16 15.41
CA ARG A 154 3.57 -19.69 16.62
C ARG A 154 4.63 -18.71 17.14
N ASP A 155 5.46 -18.20 16.26
CA ASP A 155 6.59 -17.33 16.61
C ASP A 155 6.10 -16.00 17.20
N CYS A 156 5.05 -15.40 16.62
CA CYS A 156 4.42 -14.19 17.17
C CYS A 156 3.33 -14.47 18.21
N GLN A 157 3.10 -15.73 18.58
CA GLN A 157 2.12 -16.18 19.58
C GLN A 157 0.72 -15.60 19.40
N VAL A 158 0.20 -15.68 18.18
CA VAL A 158 -1.19 -15.31 17.86
C VAL A 158 -1.91 -16.46 17.19
N GLN A 159 -3.23 -16.43 17.22
CA GLN A 159 -4.03 -17.40 16.47
C GLN A 159 -3.75 -17.27 14.96
N ARG A 160 -3.69 -18.40 14.26
CA ARG A 160 -3.43 -18.45 12.82
C ARG A 160 -4.31 -17.50 12.00
N LYS A 161 -5.61 -17.46 12.29
CA LYS A 161 -6.57 -16.57 11.61
C LYS A 161 -6.24 -15.08 11.80
N LEU A 162 -5.69 -14.71 12.96
CA LEU A 162 -5.25 -13.35 13.23
C LEU A 162 -3.98 -13.01 12.43
N ALA A 163 -3.00 -13.91 12.36
CA ALA A 163 -1.82 -13.74 11.52
C ALA A 163 -2.17 -13.63 10.03
N GLU A 164 -3.14 -14.42 9.53
CA GLU A 164 -3.67 -14.28 8.17
C GLU A 164 -4.32 -12.91 7.97
N GLY A 165 -5.10 -12.44 8.95
CA GLY A 165 -5.67 -11.10 8.95
C GLY A 165 -4.61 -10.00 8.87
N TYR A 166 -3.53 -10.10 9.66
CA TYR A 166 -2.41 -9.15 9.62
C TYR A 166 -1.70 -9.14 8.27
N LEU A 167 -1.46 -10.29 7.68
CA LEU A 167 -0.89 -10.36 6.33
C LEU A 167 -1.78 -9.66 5.30
N HIS A 168 -3.09 -9.90 5.36
CA HIS A 168 -4.03 -9.25 4.44
C HIS A 168 -4.02 -7.73 4.59
N ILE A 169 -3.85 -7.20 5.80
CA ILE A 169 -3.69 -5.75 6.01
C ILE A 169 -2.44 -5.24 5.30
N LEU A 170 -1.31 -5.92 5.43
CA LEU A 170 -0.06 -5.50 4.77
C LEU A 170 -0.21 -5.50 3.24
N GLU A 171 -0.88 -6.49 2.67
CA GLU A 171 -1.15 -6.52 1.22
C GLU A 171 -2.11 -5.40 0.79
N ASP A 172 -3.12 -5.11 1.61
CA ASP A 172 -4.10 -4.06 1.38
C ASP A 172 -3.47 -2.65 1.47
N LEU A 173 -2.46 -2.49 2.33
CA LEU A 173 -1.62 -1.29 2.46
C LEU A 173 -0.47 -1.23 1.43
N LEU A 174 -0.37 -2.23 0.55
CA LEU A 174 0.73 -2.37 -0.44
C LEU A 174 2.13 -2.46 0.20
N LEU A 175 2.21 -2.83 1.48
CA LEU A 175 3.46 -3.04 2.23
C LEU A 175 4.02 -4.46 2.04
N ALA A 176 3.23 -5.36 1.47
CA ALA A 176 3.71 -6.69 1.11
C ALA A 176 2.89 -7.27 -0.04
N PHE A 177 3.42 -8.33 -0.65
CA PHE A 177 2.68 -9.09 -1.66
C PHE A 177 3.10 -10.56 -1.66
N ARG A 178 2.16 -11.40 -2.09
CA ARG A 178 2.41 -12.82 -2.34
C ARG A 178 2.58 -13.08 -3.83
N VAL A 179 3.62 -13.83 -4.17
CA VAL A 179 3.82 -14.35 -5.53
C VAL A 179 3.24 -15.76 -5.58
N PRO A 180 2.16 -16.00 -6.33
CA PRO A 180 1.56 -17.32 -6.44
C PRO A 180 2.54 -18.28 -7.11
N VAL A 181 2.40 -19.57 -6.79
CA VAL A 181 3.25 -20.58 -7.41
C VAL A 181 2.86 -20.74 -8.87
N PHE A 182 3.82 -20.51 -9.76
CA PHE A 182 3.62 -20.81 -11.18
C PHE A 182 3.48 -22.32 -11.37
N THR A 183 2.35 -22.75 -11.91
CA THR A 183 2.14 -24.15 -12.28
C THR A 183 1.47 -24.21 -13.65
N ARG A 184 1.92 -25.13 -14.52
CA ARG A 184 1.29 -25.37 -15.83
C ARG A 184 -0.07 -26.08 -15.71
N LYS A 185 -0.44 -26.56 -14.52
CA LYS A 185 -1.68 -27.34 -14.26
C LYS A 185 -2.39 -26.79 -13.03
N ALA A 186 -3.53 -26.13 -13.21
CA ALA A 186 -4.30 -25.45 -12.16
C ALA A 186 -4.53 -26.30 -10.89
N LYS A 187 -4.74 -27.62 -11.03
CA LYS A 187 -5.01 -28.54 -9.91
C LYS A 187 -3.88 -28.62 -8.86
N ARG A 188 -2.62 -28.28 -9.21
CA ARG A 188 -1.46 -28.28 -8.28
C ARG A 188 -1.18 -26.91 -7.63
N ALA A 189 -1.86 -25.84 -8.07
CA ALA A 189 -1.69 -24.52 -7.45
C ALA A 189 -2.22 -24.49 -6.01
N VAL A 190 -3.21 -25.34 -5.68
CA VAL A 190 -3.86 -25.40 -4.36
C VAL A 190 -2.96 -25.99 -3.27
N SER A 191 -1.98 -26.81 -3.62
CA SER A 191 -1.15 -27.55 -2.65
C SER A 191 0.19 -26.89 -2.33
N ARG A 192 0.53 -25.75 -2.96
CA ARG A 192 1.83 -25.10 -2.77
C ARG A 192 1.64 -23.70 -2.22
N HIS A 193 2.38 -23.40 -1.15
CA HIS A 193 2.34 -22.09 -0.52
C HIS A 193 3.02 -21.04 -1.40
N PRO A 194 2.46 -19.82 -1.50
CA PRO A 194 3.05 -18.73 -2.26
C PRO A 194 4.37 -18.27 -1.63
N LYS A 195 5.20 -17.59 -2.42
CA LYS A 195 6.33 -16.83 -1.86
C LYS A 195 5.84 -15.49 -1.33
N PHE A 196 6.48 -15.01 -0.28
CA PHE A 196 6.17 -13.72 0.32
C PHE A 196 7.31 -12.72 0.09
N TYR A 197 6.95 -11.46 -0.17
CA TYR A 197 7.88 -10.36 -0.30
C TYR A 197 7.31 -9.12 0.39
N PHE A 198 8.16 -8.41 1.13
CA PHE A 198 7.90 -7.01 1.48
C PHE A 198 8.03 -6.14 0.23
N PHE A 199 7.35 -5.00 0.25
CA PHE A 199 7.40 -4.04 -0.85
C PHE A 199 8.79 -3.42 -1.07
N ASP A 200 9.62 -3.42 -0.04
CA ASP A 200 10.93 -2.81 -0.02
C ASP A 200 11.88 -3.60 0.92
N ALA A 201 13.18 -3.57 0.63
CA ALA A 201 14.19 -4.29 1.40
C ALA A 201 14.55 -3.64 2.74
N GLY A 202 14.44 -2.31 2.83
CA GLY A 202 14.71 -1.58 4.08
C GLY A 202 13.71 -1.86 5.19
N VAL A 203 12.53 -2.40 4.85
CA VAL A 203 11.43 -2.55 5.81
C VAL A 203 11.62 -3.76 6.74
N TYR A 204 12.47 -4.72 6.33
CA TYR A 204 12.72 -5.93 7.11
C TYR A 204 14.16 -6.04 7.62
N SER A 205 15.05 -5.14 7.19
CA SER A 205 16.47 -5.06 7.55
C SER A 205 16.71 -4.45 8.92
#